data_AF-A0A4V1QUQ6-F1
#
_entry.id   AF-A0A4V1QUQ6-F1
#
_cell.length_a   1.000
_cell.length_b   1.000
_cell.length_c   1.000
_cell.angle_alpha   90.00
_cell.angle_beta   90.00
_cell.angle_gamma   90.00
#
_symmetry.space_group_name_H-M   'P 1'
#
loop_
_entity.id
_entity.type
_entity.pdbx_description
1 polymer ?
#
loop_
_entity_poly.entity_id
_entity_poly.type
_entity_poly.pdbx_seq_one_letter_code
_entity_poly.pdbx_strand_id
1 'polypeptide(L)'
;MQKITVHCGSDTVNKKVCRFLRENGFQPRSASEEENGSILALFVSLPKGSWEEKARALANGGTAVIAIVSPEEAASAERELSGVGGAVLCRPVRPSELLQALRICARVGCRLRALGDENERLKATIGELKLIDRAKCALVGYLGMTEKDAHRFLEKQAMDRRLPRREVALEILKAYET
;
A
#
# COMPACT_ATOMS: atom_id res chain seq x y z
N MET A 1 -1.44 2.05 18.88
CA MET A 1 0.02 2.31 18.87
C MET A 1 0.54 2.12 17.45
N GLN A 2 1.50 2.94 17.01
CA GLN A 2 2.04 2.85 15.64
C GLN A 2 3.08 1.74 15.55
N LYS A 3 2.88 0.79 14.63
CA LYS A 3 3.79 -0.33 14.35
C LYS A 3 4.89 0.13 13.39
N ILE A 4 6.14 -0.09 13.77
CA ILE A 4 7.33 0.28 13.00
C ILE A 4 8.17 -0.97 12.76
N THR A 5 8.52 -1.27 11.51
CA THR A 5 9.50 -2.31 11.21
C THR A 5 10.90 -1.72 11.23
N VAL A 6 11.83 -2.35 11.95
CA VAL A 6 13.23 -1.89 12.03
C VAL A 6 14.14 -2.87 11.28
N HIS A 7 14.83 -2.37 10.27
CA HIS A 7 15.86 -3.07 9.52
C HIS A 7 17.23 -2.51 9.93
N CYS A 8 18.05 -3.32 10.59
CA CYS A 8 19.34 -2.87 11.08
C CYS A 8 20.45 -3.87 10.76
N GLY A 9 21.60 -3.36 10.31
CA GLY A 9 22.78 -4.19 10.01
C GLY A 9 23.60 -4.60 11.25
N SER A 10 23.26 -4.11 12.45
CA SER A 10 23.98 -4.42 13.69
C SER A 10 23.01 -4.64 14.85
N ASP A 11 23.14 -5.76 15.56
CA ASP A 11 22.30 -6.11 16.71
C ASP A 11 22.41 -5.11 17.87
N THR A 12 23.60 -4.54 18.09
CA THR A 12 23.84 -3.54 19.15
C THR A 12 23.06 -2.26 18.85
N VAL A 13 23.04 -1.83 17.60
CA VAL A 13 22.29 -0.64 17.16
C VAL A 13 20.80 -0.94 17.18
N ASN A 14 20.38 -2.12 16.73
CA ASN A 14 18.99 -2.57 16.75
C ASN A 14 18.39 -2.49 18.17
N LYS A 15 19.09 -3.01 19.19
CA LYS A 15 18.65 -2.96 20.59
C LYS A 15 18.49 -1.52 21.11
N LYS A 16 19.41 -0.62 20.76
CA LYS A 16 19.33 0.81 21.16
C LYS A 16 18.14 1.50 20.51
N VAL A 17 17.96 1.31 19.20
CA VAL A 17 16.85 1.90 18.44
C VAL A 17 15.51 1.36 18.92
N CYS A 18 15.37 0.05 19.10
CA CYS A 18 14.14 -0.56 19.61
C CYS A 18 13.78 -0.07 21.01
N ARG A 19 14.77 0.10 21.90
CA ARG A 19 14.54 0.69 23.23
C ARG A 19 14.01 2.12 23.11
N PHE A 20 14.69 2.96 22.33
CA PHE A 20 14.29 4.34 22.09
C PHE A 20 12.87 4.46 21.52
N LEU A 21 12.51 3.59 20.58
CA LEU A 21 11.17 3.56 19.99
C LEU A 21 10.09 3.21 21.02
N ARG A 22 10.34 2.21 21.88
CA ARG A 22 9.40 1.80 22.94
C ARG A 22 9.18 2.90 23.97
N GLU A 23 10.26 3.57 24.40
CA GLU A 23 10.20 4.70 25.34
C GLU A 23 9.36 5.87 24.79
N ASN A 24 9.30 6.03 23.47
CA ASN A 24 8.55 7.08 22.80
C ASN A 24 7.18 6.62 22.26
N GLY A 25 6.67 5.47 22.69
CA GLY A 25 5.31 5.00 22.40
C GLY A 25 5.12 4.27 21.06
N PHE A 26 6.22 3.89 20.39
CA PHE A 26 6.19 3.09 19.16
C PHE A 26 6.34 1.59 19.46
N GLN A 27 5.77 0.75 18.60
CA GLN A 27 5.93 -0.71 18.67
C GLN A 27 6.92 -1.18 17.59
N PRO A 28 8.22 -1.35 17.90
CA PRO A 28 9.17 -1.89 16.96
C PRO A 28 8.92 -3.38 16.73
N ARG A 29 8.89 -3.79 15.45
CA ARG A 29 8.91 -5.17 14.98
C ARG A 29 10.21 -5.44 14.25
N SER A 30 10.73 -6.65 14.39
CA SER A 30 11.89 -7.08 13.60
C SER A 30 11.48 -7.33 12.16
N ALA A 31 12.44 -7.17 11.24
CA ALA A 31 12.28 -7.49 9.82
C ALA A 31 11.83 -8.94 9.51
N SER A 32 11.95 -9.85 10.50
CA SER A 32 11.57 -11.25 10.42
C SER A 32 10.10 -11.53 10.77
N GLU A 33 9.41 -10.58 11.40
CA GLU A 33 7.98 -10.67 11.72
C GLU A 33 7.19 -9.99 10.60
N GLU A 34 6.17 -10.68 10.07
CA GLU A 34 5.35 -10.28 8.91
C GLU A 34 5.20 -8.76 8.73
N GLU A 35 5.62 -8.27 7.56
CA GLU A 35 5.58 -6.85 7.15
C GLU A 35 4.15 -6.31 6.96
N ASN A 36 3.16 -7.19 7.03
CA ASN A 36 1.75 -6.86 6.94
C ASN A 36 1.31 -5.98 8.11
N GLY A 37 1.08 -4.69 7.81
CA GLY A 37 0.43 -3.73 8.71
C GLY A 37 1.37 -2.78 9.45
N SER A 38 2.66 -2.72 9.12
CA SER A 38 3.55 -1.65 9.61
C SER A 38 3.34 -0.36 8.83
N ILE A 39 3.24 0.77 9.53
CA ILE A 39 2.99 2.09 8.91
C ILE A 39 4.30 2.75 8.45
N LEU A 40 5.40 2.35 9.09
CA LEU A 40 6.72 2.95 8.92
C LEU A 40 7.81 1.87 8.97
N ALA A 41 8.77 1.96 8.06
CA ALA A 41 9.97 1.14 8.04
C ALA A 41 11.21 2.02 8.28
N LEU A 42 12.08 1.60 9.19
CA LEU A 42 13.30 2.29 9.57
C LEU A 42 14.52 1.45 9.19
N PHE A 43 15.35 1.97 8.28
CA PHE A 43 16.58 1.34 7.82
C PHE A 43 17.78 2.02 8.49
N VAL A 44 18.62 1.25 9.19
CA VAL A 44 19.73 1.77 9.99
C VAL A 44 20.98 0.94 9.78
N SER A 45 22.08 1.57 9.35
CA SER A 45 23.41 0.91 9.29
C SER A 45 23.49 -0.23 8.29
N LEU A 46 22.80 -0.10 7.16
CA LEU A 46 22.80 -1.14 6.15
C LEU A 46 23.79 -0.76 5.05
N PRO A 47 24.59 -1.73 4.55
CA PRO A 47 25.51 -1.47 3.46
C PRO A 47 24.74 -1.06 2.19
N LYS A 48 25.37 -0.22 1.38
CA LYS A 48 24.84 0.18 0.07
C LYS A 48 24.48 -1.06 -0.78
N GLY A 49 23.33 -1.02 -1.42
CA GLY A 49 22.77 -2.08 -2.25
C GLY A 49 21.96 -3.14 -1.49
N SER A 50 21.95 -3.14 -0.15
CA SER A 50 21.23 -4.15 0.63
C SER A 50 19.80 -3.78 1.02
N TRP A 51 19.45 -2.50 0.96
CA TRP A 51 18.20 -2.00 1.57
C TRP A 51 17.34 -1.18 0.61
N GLU A 52 17.93 -0.65 -0.46
CA GLU A 52 17.32 0.30 -1.39
C GLU A 52 16.14 -0.34 -2.14
N GLU A 53 16.33 -1.54 -2.67
CA GLU A 53 15.26 -2.29 -3.35
C GLU A 53 14.09 -2.58 -2.39
N LYS A 54 14.41 -3.03 -1.17
CA LYS A 54 13.42 -3.34 -0.15
C LYS A 54 12.67 -2.08 0.32
N ALA A 55 13.39 -0.98 0.54
CA ALA A 55 12.79 0.30 0.89
C ALA A 55 11.85 0.80 -0.20
N ARG A 56 12.25 0.69 -1.47
CA ARG A 56 11.41 1.06 -2.61
C ARG A 56 10.15 0.19 -2.71
N ALA A 57 10.28 -1.12 -2.51
CA ALA A 57 9.13 -2.03 -2.49
C ALA A 57 8.13 -1.67 -1.38
N LEU A 58 8.61 -1.41 -0.16
CA LEU A 58 7.76 -1.00 0.96
C LEU A 58 7.09 0.36 0.73
N ALA A 59 7.83 1.31 0.17
CA ALA A 59 7.32 2.65 -0.15
C ALA A 59 6.22 2.61 -1.22
N ASN A 60 6.39 1.80 -2.27
CA ASN A 60 5.37 1.55 -3.28
C ASN A 60 4.12 0.86 -2.71
N GLY A 61 4.30 0.04 -1.66
CA GLY A 61 3.19 -0.55 -0.90
C GLY A 61 2.50 0.42 0.07
N GLY A 62 2.83 1.71 0.06
CA GLY A 62 2.22 2.73 0.93
C GLY A 62 2.78 2.77 2.36
N THR A 63 3.92 2.11 2.62
CA THR A 63 4.62 2.19 3.90
C THR A 63 5.59 3.36 3.89
N ALA A 64 5.55 4.25 4.88
CA ALA A 64 6.53 5.32 4.95
C ALA A 64 7.92 4.75 5.26
N VAL A 65 8.98 5.34 4.71
CA VAL A 65 10.35 4.83 4.88
C VAL A 65 11.24 5.93 5.45
N ILE A 66 12.08 5.57 6.42
CA ILE A 66 13.20 6.38 6.90
C ILE A 66 14.49 5.59 6.74
N ALA A 67 15.49 6.18 6.10
CA ALA A 67 16.84 5.62 6.00
C ALA A 67 17.85 6.48 6.76
N ILE A 68 18.62 5.85 7.65
CA ILE A 68 19.74 6.47 8.35
C ILE A 68 21.05 6.00 7.71
N VAL A 69 21.71 6.90 6.98
CA VAL A 69 22.90 6.63 6.17
C VAL A 69 24.09 7.51 6.58
N SER A 70 25.26 7.19 6.05
CA SER A 70 26.44 8.05 6.19
C SER A 70 26.30 9.30 5.29
N PRO A 71 26.91 10.44 5.63
CA PRO A 71 26.82 11.66 4.82
C PRO A 71 27.25 11.47 3.35
N GLU A 72 28.24 10.62 3.10
CA GLU A 72 28.74 10.26 1.77
C GLU A 72 27.69 9.53 0.91
N GLU A 73 26.79 8.79 1.56
CA GLU A 73 25.74 7.98 0.91
C GLU A 73 24.42 8.74 0.78
N ALA A 74 24.28 9.90 1.45
CA ALA A 74 23.03 10.66 1.54
C ALA A 74 22.43 11.00 0.18
N ALA A 75 23.22 11.57 -0.72
CA ALA A 75 22.78 11.93 -2.07
C ALA A 75 22.35 10.70 -2.90
N SER A 76 23.00 9.54 -2.67
CA SER A 76 22.62 8.29 -3.31
C SER A 76 21.28 7.78 -2.76
N ALA A 77 21.13 7.78 -1.43
CA ALA A 77 19.92 7.33 -0.75
C ALA A 77 18.71 8.21 -1.09
N GLU A 78 18.88 9.53 -1.18
CA GLU A 78 17.83 10.46 -1.59
C GLU A 78 17.38 10.20 -3.03
N ARG A 79 18.32 9.91 -3.94
CA ARG A 79 17.99 9.56 -5.33
C ARG A 79 17.20 8.26 -5.41
N GLU A 80 17.57 7.26 -4.61
CA GLU A 80 16.88 5.96 -4.57
C GLU A 80 15.46 6.06 -3.99
N LEU A 81 15.26 6.95 -3.03
CA LEU A 81 13.95 7.22 -2.41
C LEU A 81 13.16 8.33 -3.11
N SER A 82 13.74 8.95 -4.14
CA SER A 82 13.06 9.97 -4.94
C SER A 82 11.85 9.37 -5.65
N GLY A 83 10.72 10.05 -5.55
CA GLY A 83 9.45 9.62 -6.16
C GLY A 83 8.64 8.59 -5.35
N VAL A 84 9.21 7.94 -4.33
CA VAL A 84 8.50 6.97 -3.48
C VAL A 84 8.20 7.50 -2.07
N GLY A 85 8.68 8.68 -1.71
CA GLY A 85 8.26 9.38 -0.48
C GLY A 85 8.93 8.87 0.80
N GLY A 86 10.24 8.63 0.77
CA GLY A 86 11.06 8.30 1.93
C GLY A 86 11.83 9.50 2.49
N ALA A 87 12.18 9.46 3.77
CA ALA A 87 13.06 10.43 4.41
C ALA A 87 14.47 9.85 4.62
N VAL A 88 15.49 10.67 4.40
CA VAL A 88 16.90 10.31 4.61
C VAL A 88 17.44 11.14 5.76
N LEU A 89 18.09 10.48 6.72
CA LEU A 89 18.80 11.12 7.83
C LEU A 89 20.28 10.72 7.78
N CYS A 90 21.16 11.70 8.00
CA CYS A 90 22.60 11.47 8.03
C CYS A 90 23.10 11.25 9.45
N ARG A 91 24.07 10.37 9.64
CA ARG A 91 24.75 10.22 10.93
C ARG A 91 25.74 11.37 11.19
N PRO A 92 25.90 11.79 12.47
CA PRO A 92 25.18 11.34 13.65
C PRO A 92 23.78 11.98 13.78
N VAL A 93 22.75 11.16 14.07
CA VAL A 93 21.36 11.62 14.21
C VAL A 93 21.06 11.96 15.67
N ARG A 94 20.52 13.16 15.95
CA ARG A 94 20.09 13.51 17.31
C ARG A 94 18.76 12.81 17.65
N PRO A 95 18.53 12.41 18.91
CA PRO A 95 17.26 11.77 19.31
C PRO A 95 16.01 12.61 18.99
N SER A 96 16.10 13.94 19.12
CA SER A 96 15.01 14.87 18.78
C SER A 96 14.69 14.89 17.29
N GLU A 97 15.72 14.87 16.43
CA GLU A 97 15.58 14.84 14.97
C GLU A 97 14.96 13.52 14.52
N LEU A 98 15.42 12.39 15.07
CA LEU A 98 14.84 11.08 14.82
C LEU A 98 13.37 11.04 15.22
N LEU A 99 13.02 11.53 16.41
CA LEU A 99 11.65 11.53 16.90
C LEU A 99 10.72 12.39 16.02
N GLN A 100 11.18 13.56 15.57
CA GLN A 100 10.42 14.41 14.67
C GLN A 100 10.20 13.73 13.31
N ALA A 101 11.25 13.17 12.73
CA ALA A 101 11.16 12.42 11.48
C ALA A 101 10.18 11.24 11.59
N LEU A 102 10.29 10.44 12.66
CA LEU A 102 9.37 9.32 12.94
C LEU A 102 7.91 9.78 13.00
N ARG A 103 7.61 10.88 13.71
CA ARG A 103 6.25 11.41 13.84
C ARG A 103 5.69 11.90 12.51
N ILE A 104 6.49 12.61 11.72
CA ILE A 104 6.10 13.10 10.40
C ILE A 104 5.84 11.91 9.46
N CYS A 105 6.81 11.00 9.33
CA CYS A 105 6.70 9.84 8.47
C CYS A 105 5.55 8.91 8.89
N ALA A 106 5.27 8.75 10.17
CA ALA A 106 4.12 7.95 10.60
C ALA A 106 2.78 8.57 10.17
N ARG A 107 2.64 9.91 10.23
CA ARG A 107 1.45 10.62 9.73
C ARG A 107 1.33 10.50 8.20
N VAL A 108 2.45 10.67 7.50
CA VAL A 108 2.52 10.51 6.04
C VAL A 108 2.17 9.07 5.64
N GLY A 109 2.70 8.07 6.32
CA GLY A 109 2.39 6.66 6.08
C GLY A 109 0.91 6.33 6.29
N CYS A 110 0.28 6.85 7.35
CA CYS A 110 -1.17 6.72 7.52
C CYS A 110 -1.94 7.32 6.35
N ARG A 111 -1.53 8.52 5.90
CA ARG A 111 -2.19 9.23 4.79
C ARG A 111 -2.02 8.51 3.46
N LEU A 112 -0.81 8.01 3.17
CA LEU A 112 -0.50 7.25 1.96
C LEU A 112 -1.28 5.95 1.90
N ARG A 113 -1.34 5.21 3.02
CA ARG A 113 -2.16 3.99 3.12
C ARG A 113 -3.64 4.27 2.84
N ALA A 114 -4.22 5.28 3.48
CA ALA A 114 -5.62 5.64 3.25
C ALA A 114 -5.89 6.03 1.78
N LEU A 115 -4.95 6.72 1.12
CA LEU A 115 -5.03 7.00 -0.31
C LEU A 115 -4.90 5.74 -1.18
N GLY A 116 -4.03 4.81 -0.79
CA GLY A 116 -3.87 3.51 -1.44
C GLY A 116 -5.14 2.66 -1.36
N ASP A 117 -5.72 2.55 -0.16
CA ASP A 117 -6.96 1.80 0.07
C ASP A 117 -8.12 2.38 -0.75
N GLU A 118 -8.23 3.71 -0.82
CA GLU A 118 -9.24 4.38 -1.63
C GLU A 118 -9.00 4.16 -3.13
N ASN A 119 -7.75 4.19 -3.59
CA ASN A 119 -7.41 3.93 -4.98
C ASN A 119 -7.79 2.49 -5.39
N GLU A 120 -7.46 1.50 -4.56
CA GLU A 120 -7.86 0.10 -4.80
C GLU A 120 -9.38 -0.07 -4.80
N ARG A 121 -10.10 0.60 -3.89
CA ARG A 121 -11.57 0.63 -3.87
C ARG A 121 -12.16 1.23 -5.16
N LEU A 122 -11.57 2.32 -5.65
CA LEU A 122 -11.98 2.96 -6.91
C LEU A 122 -11.70 2.05 -8.12
N LYS A 123 -10.51 1.44 -8.20
CA LYS A 123 -10.18 0.47 -9.25
C LYS A 123 -11.15 -0.71 -9.26
N ALA A 124 -11.48 -1.25 -8.08
CA ALA A 124 -12.46 -2.33 -7.96
C ALA A 124 -13.84 -1.91 -8.47
N THR A 125 -14.30 -0.71 -8.08
CA THR A 125 -15.57 -0.13 -8.58
C THR A 125 -15.58 0.03 -10.10
N ILE A 126 -14.50 0.56 -10.68
CA ILE A 126 -14.36 0.73 -12.14
C ILE A 126 -14.37 -0.64 -12.83
N GLY A 127 -13.69 -1.63 -12.26
CA GLY A 127 -13.69 -3.00 -12.77
C GLY A 127 -15.09 -3.62 -12.77
N GLU A 128 -15.86 -3.41 -11.71
CA GLU A 128 -17.26 -3.86 -11.63
C GLU A 128 -18.15 -3.17 -12.65
N LEU A 129 -18.05 -1.84 -12.81
CA LEU A 129 -18.82 -1.09 -13.81
C LEU A 129 -18.52 -1.59 -15.22
N LYS A 130 -17.25 -1.78 -15.58
CA LYS A 130 -16.85 -2.33 -16.89
C LYS A 130 -17.44 -3.71 -17.13
N LEU A 131 -17.47 -4.55 -16.10
CA LEU A 131 -18.01 -5.90 -16.21
C LEU A 131 -19.53 -5.88 -16.44
N ILE A 132 -20.25 -5.04 -15.70
CA ILE A 132 -21.69 -4.84 -15.87
C ILE A 132 -22.00 -4.28 -17.26
N ASP A 133 -21.23 -3.27 -17.71
CA ASP A 133 -21.42 -2.68 -19.03
C ASP A 133 -21.19 -3.70 -20.15
N ARG A 134 -20.17 -4.55 -20.04
CA ARG A 134 -19.97 -5.66 -20.98
C ARG A 134 -21.14 -6.62 -21.00
N ALA A 135 -21.67 -6.99 -19.83
CA ALA A 135 -22.82 -7.89 -19.76
C ALA A 135 -24.07 -7.27 -20.41
N LYS A 136 -24.31 -5.97 -20.20
CA LYS A 136 -25.38 -5.24 -20.91
C LYS A 136 -25.15 -5.26 -22.42
N CYS A 137 -23.93 -4.99 -22.89
CA CYS A 137 -23.61 -5.04 -24.32
C CYS A 137 -23.86 -6.44 -24.92
N ALA A 138 -23.54 -7.51 -24.20
CA ALA A 138 -23.85 -8.87 -24.63
C ALA A 138 -25.37 -9.10 -24.74
N LEU A 139 -26.17 -8.68 -23.75
CA LEU A 139 -27.63 -8.78 -23.84
C LEU A 139 -28.21 -7.97 -25.02
N VAL A 140 -27.68 -6.78 -25.27
CA VAL A 140 -28.08 -5.96 -26.42
C VAL A 140 -27.72 -6.66 -27.73
N GLY A 141 -26.50 -7.18 -27.86
CA GLY A 141 -26.01 -7.79 -29.08
C GLY A 141 -26.65 -9.15 -29.40
N TYR A 142 -26.77 -10.04 -28.41
CA TYR A 142 -27.24 -11.42 -28.60
C TYR A 142 -28.76 -11.57 -28.45
N LEU A 143 -29.40 -10.78 -27.59
CA LEU A 143 -30.85 -10.87 -27.33
C LEU A 143 -31.65 -9.71 -27.93
N GLY A 144 -30.99 -8.74 -28.59
CA GLY A 144 -31.65 -7.59 -29.21
C GLY A 144 -32.33 -6.65 -28.20
N MET A 145 -31.95 -6.71 -26.93
CA MET A 145 -32.50 -5.82 -25.89
C MET A 145 -32.06 -4.38 -26.11
N THR A 146 -32.86 -3.41 -25.66
CA THR A 146 -32.33 -2.04 -25.50
C THR A 146 -31.42 -1.97 -24.28
N GLU A 147 -30.54 -0.97 -24.19
CA GLU A 147 -29.68 -0.83 -22.99
C GLU A 147 -30.51 -0.70 -21.70
N LYS A 148 -31.64 0.02 -21.75
CA LYS A 148 -32.56 0.15 -20.61
C LYS A 148 -33.14 -1.20 -20.19
N ASP A 149 -33.52 -2.04 -21.15
CA ASP A 149 -34.06 -3.38 -20.88
C ASP A 149 -32.98 -4.30 -20.34
N ALA A 150 -31.77 -4.27 -20.91
CA ALA A 150 -30.62 -5.04 -20.43
C ALA A 150 -30.24 -4.66 -18.99
N HIS A 151 -30.25 -3.36 -18.67
CA HIS A 151 -30.01 -2.87 -17.31
C HIS A 151 -31.08 -3.38 -16.34
N ARG A 152 -32.37 -3.23 -16.68
CA ARG A 152 -33.48 -3.70 -15.85
C ARG A 152 -33.47 -5.22 -15.69
N PHE A 153 -33.13 -5.96 -16.74
CA PHE A 153 -33.01 -7.41 -16.70
C PHE A 153 -31.93 -7.85 -15.72
N LEU A 154 -30.75 -7.24 -15.77
CA LEU A 154 -29.63 -7.54 -14.89
C LEU A 154 -29.97 -7.22 -13.42
N GLU A 155 -30.59 -6.05 -13.16
CA GLU A 155 -31.02 -5.69 -11.81
C GLU A 155 -32.08 -6.64 -11.27
N LYS A 156 -33.08 -6.99 -12.10
CA LYS A 156 -34.13 -7.94 -11.71
C LYS A 156 -33.55 -9.32 -11.40
N GLN A 157 -32.65 -9.83 -12.24
CA GLN A 157 -31.95 -11.09 -12.01
C GLN A 157 -31.15 -11.09 -10.70
N ALA A 158 -30.45 -9.98 -10.41
CA ALA A 158 -29.72 -9.80 -9.16
C ALA A 158 -30.66 -9.79 -7.95
N MET A 159 -31.81 -9.11 -8.04
CA MET A 159 -32.80 -9.04 -6.98
C MET A 159 -33.49 -10.39 -6.72
N ASP A 160 -34.00 -11.02 -7.78
CA ASP A 160 -34.73 -12.29 -7.69
C ASP A 160 -33.85 -13.40 -7.10
N ARG A 161 -32.55 -13.36 -7.39
CA ARG A 161 -31.57 -14.35 -6.91
C ARG A 161 -30.78 -13.91 -5.67
N ARG A 162 -30.97 -12.67 -5.22
CA ARG A 162 -30.23 -12.04 -4.11
C ARG A 162 -28.70 -12.13 -4.27
N LEU A 163 -28.22 -11.96 -5.50
CA LEU A 163 -26.80 -11.99 -5.84
C LEU A 163 -26.27 -10.59 -6.14
N PRO A 164 -24.97 -10.32 -5.93
CA PRO A 164 -24.35 -9.09 -6.39
C PRO A 164 -24.50 -8.95 -7.91
N ARG A 165 -24.74 -7.72 -8.39
CA ARG A 165 -24.85 -7.42 -9.83
C ARG A 165 -23.63 -7.92 -10.62
N ARG A 166 -22.44 -7.85 -10.01
CA ARG A 166 -21.19 -8.40 -10.56
C ARG A 166 -21.27 -9.89 -10.88
N GLU A 167 -21.86 -10.71 -10.01
CA GLU A 167 -21.94 -12.16 -10.22
C GLU A 167 -22.91 -12.50 -11.36
N VAL A 168 -24.07 -11.85 -11.38
CA VAL A 168 -25.04 -11.99 -12.46
C VAL A 168 -24.43 -11.55 -13.81
N ALA A 169 -23.70 -10.44 -13.83
CA ALA A 169 -22.98 -9.99 -15.01
C ALA A 169 -21.96 -11.02 -15.50
N LEU A 170 -21.18 -11.64 -14.59
CA LEU A 170 -20.23 -12.70 -14.94
C LEU A 170 -20.92 -13.92 -15.56
N GLU A 171 -22.07 -14.32 -15.03
CA GLU A 171 -22.84 -15.44 -15.59
C GLU A 171 -23.42 -15.14 -16.97
N ILE A 172 -23.93 -13.93 -17.17
CA ILE A 172 -24.38 -13.47 -18.49
C ILE A 172 -23.22 -13.55 -19.49
N LEU A 173 -22.04 -13.01 -19.12
CA LEU A 173 -20.86 -13.05 -19.98
C LEU A 173 -20.45 -14.51 -20.30
N LYS A 174 -20.48 -15.40 -19.30
CA LYS A 174 -20.22 -16.83 -19.53
C LYS A 174 -21.24 -17.49 -20.45
N ALA A 175 -22.49 -17.03 -20.48
CA ALA A 175 -23.52 -17.61 -21.33
C ALA A 175 -23.42 -17.15 -22.79
N TYR A 176 -22.91 -15.94 -23.05
CA TYR A 176 -22.99 -15.30 -24.37
C TYR A 176 -21.63 -14.97 -25.03
N GLU A 177 -20.54 -14.82 -24.27
CA GLU A 177 -19.18 -14.54 -24.79
C GLU A 177 -18.26 -15.79 -24.78
N THR A 178 -18.81 -17.01 -24.86
CA THR A 178 -17.98 -18.24 -24.95
C THR A 178 -17.44 -18.46 -26.36
#